data_AF-A0AAD8DVD4-F1
#
_entry.id   AF-A0AAD8DVD4-F1
#
_cell.length_a   1.000
_cell.length_b   1.000
_cell.length_c   1.000
_cell.angle_alpha   90.00
_cell.angle_beta   90.00
_cell.angle_gamma   90.00
#
_symmetry.space_group_name_H-M   'P 1'
#
loop_
_entity.id
_entity.type
_entity.pdbx_description
1 polymer ?
#
loop_
_entity_poly.entity_id
_entity_poly.type
_entity_poly.pdbx_seq_one_letter_code
_entity_poly.pdbx_strand_id
1 'polypeptide(L)'
;MCQVVIQDKLSKENNLEIVLEEKNNVIYLKHCTGDQWIVFELNLFLHFYNKSKMIFLFDGFDEICPQYANEVMKCLKSIKNDPRKQRMWVTSRSYNEVKTILLKEFGSSYDIDYFYYPETEEYLQNYFDFNLRLEELNSAQLENVEYFLKYMVQGKDITLLTEALPQQPLHRVYNCASKYLLHKILHAHVPSWTHSLTNLDLSCIMCMCDVYNRIYYEKKSEINGDNRCGNPLYLFLAAYYFVDNIKNVKIENKGWDLEINLFTFYEWFLKTTIKKRYQEKNEMDIYNPDIINVYDKDVADSVLRYKKLAAYAIFSLEKYHKLFSIKDLEEIRYWIKFIEMGGEKTGIVYSVANEIPIFIHMTFTENFAVEYICDCLKNERDREMVISWIDFIIHVIFSESYSLSLKNMLDLKMEFDETLISVLEKHNDVRFNSLMKEISNSKFLSLRYDKPYLMECSFFNPLPYDDYSSIQYLMRLLSSTINKDNLNKFLKMVNKTEMLSVAIKNGYSKLPVLIFDLTRKYDRSKLKPVLLNNFSCLSRSMNYDEMRSDEILKLIHDGLSEGCSSRTRLSCNIS
;
A
#
# COMPACT_ATOMS: atom_id res chain seq x y z
N MET A 1 -18.02 34.24 -38.49
CA MET A 1 -16.94 34.60 -37.54
C MET A 1 -17.59 34.87 -36.20
N CYS A 2 -17.07 34.30 -35.12
CA CYS A 2 -17.58 34.49 -33.76
C CYS A 2 -17.53 35.98 -33.38
N GLN A 3 -18.59 36.53 -32.76
CA GLN A 3 -18.49 37.85 -32.13
C GLN A 3 -17.71 37.67 -30.83
N VAL A 4 -16.41 37.91 -30.89
CA VAL A 4 -15.57 37.96 -29.69
C VAL A 4 -15.80 39.31 -29.03
N VAL A 5 -16.50 39.33 -27.91
CA VAL A 5 -16.60 40.52 -27.07
C VAL A 5 -15.37 40.51 -26.16
N ILE A 6 -14.29 41.13 -26.61
CA ILE A 6 -13.08 41.28 -25.81
C ILE A 6 -13.39 42.30 -24.72
N GLN A 7 -13.46 41.84 -23.47
CA GLN A 7 -13.48 42.74 -22.33
C GLN A 7 -12.04 43.09 -21.95
N ASP A 8 -11.63 44.34 -22.16
CA ASP A 8 -10.26 44.82 -21.90
C ASP A 8 -9.85 44.78 -20.42
N LYS A 9 -10.80 44.50 -19.51
CA LYS A 9 -10.53 44.27 -18.08
C LYS A 9 -11.53 43.26 -17.51
N LEU A 10 -11.05 42.04 -17.25
CA LEU A 10 -11.72 41.12 -16.33
C LEU A 10 -11.75 41.77 -14.95
N SER A 11 -12.91 42.31 -14.54
CA SER A 11 -13.16 42.53 -13.12
C SER A 11 -13.09 41.18 -12.42
N LYS A 12 -12.58 41.13 -11.19
CA LYS A 12 -12.40 39.89 -10.39
C LYS A 12 -13.69 39.09 -10.14
N GLU A 13 -14.84 39.59 -10.59
CA GLU A 13 -16.18 39.01 -10.40
C GLU A 13 -16.83 38.52 -11.69
N ASN A 14 -16.21 38.68 -12.87
CA ASN A 14 -16.81 38.18 -14.10
C ASN A 14 -16.56 36.67 -14.25
N ASN A 15 -17.61 35.88 -13.99
CA ASN A 15 -17.62 34.45 -14.27
C ASN A 15 -17.33 34.21 -15.76
N LEU A 16 -16.42 33.27 -16.06
CA LEU A 16 -16.17 32.80 -17.41
C LEU A 16 -17.45 32.15 -17.96
N GLU A 17 -18.05 32.78 -18.97
CA GLU A 17 -19.21 32.27 -19.67
C GLU A 17 -18.75 31.72 -21.02
N ILE A 18 -19.05 30.44 -21.28
CA ILE A 18 -18.74 29.75 -22.53
C ILE A 18 -20.07 29.28 -23.12
N VAL A 19 -20.44 29.84 -24.27
CA VAL A 19 -21.63 29.41 -25.02
C VAL A 19 -21.17 28.68 -26.27
N LEU A 20 -21.51 27.41 -26.34
CA LEU A 20 -21.24 26.54 -27.48
C LEU A 20 -22.50 26.40 -28.35
N GLU A 21 -22.32 26.23 -29.65
CA GLU A 21 -23.39 25.93 -30.60
C GLU A 21 -23.00 24.70 -31.42
N GLU A 22 -23.90 23.72 -31.53
CA GLU A 22 -23.71 22.57 -32.39
C GLU A 22 -24.51 22.69 -33.69
N LYS A 23 -23.82 22.59 -34.84
CA LYS A 23 -24.42 22.56 -36.18
C LYS A 23 -23.77 21.49 -37.01
N ASN A 24 -24.58 20.58 -37.58
CA ASN A 24 -24.11 19.47 -38.41
C ASN A 24 -23.05 18.60 -37.72
N ASN A 25 -23.25 18.27 -36.44
CA ASN A 25 -22.31 17.52 -35.58
C ASN A 25 -20.94 18.21 -35.39
N VAL A 26 -20.87 19.52 -35.62
CA VAL A 26 -19.68 20.34 -35.36
C VAL A 26 -20.04 21.35 -34.28
N ILE A 27 -19.23 21.39 -33.21
CA ILE A 27 -19.40 22.34 -32.12
C ILE A 27 -18.53 23.56 -32.37
N TYR A 28 -19.14 24.74 -32.27
CA TYR A 28 -18.50 26.02 -32.46
C TYR A 28 -18.60 26.83 -31.17
N LEU A 29 -17.59 27.65 -30.91
CA LEU A 29 -17.67 28.69 -29.90
C LEU A 29 -18.60 29.79 -30.42
N LYS A 30 -19.76 29.98 -29.78
CA LYS A 30 -20.72 31.03 -30.12
C LYS A 30 -20.41 32.32 -29.37
N HIS A 31 -20.06 32.20 -28.10
CA HIS A 31 -19.71 33.31 -27.23
C HIS A 31 -18.74 32.84 -26.14
N CYS A 32 -17.80 33.71 -25.76
CA CYS A 32 -16.91 33.51 -24.63
C CYS A 32 -16.58 34.87 -24.01
N THR A 33 -16.68 35.00 -22.69
CA THR A 33 -16.27 36.20 -21.94
C THR A 33 -14.79 36.19 -21.53
N GLY A 34 -14.05 35.15 -21.88
CA GLY A 34 -12.62 35.02 -21.65
C GLY A 34 -11.77 35.94 -22.55
N ASP A 35 -10.48 36.05 -22.24
CA ASP A 35 -9.54 36.80 -23.07
C ASP A 35 -9.28 36.10 -24.43
N GLN A 36 -8.48 36.76 -25.28
CA GLN A 36 -8.15 36.23 -26.60
C GLN A 36 -7.42 34.88 -26.54
N TRP A 37 -6.66 34.60 -25.47
CA TRP A 37 -5.94 33.35 -25.30
C TRP A 37 -6.91 32.21 -24.99
N ILE A 38 -7.85 32.41 -24.06
CA ILE A 38 -8.91 31.45 -23.76
C ILE A 38 -9.73 31.14 -25.01
N VAL A 39 -10.10 32.17 -25.78
CA VAL A 39 -10.85 32.00 -27.04
C VAL A 39 -10.05 31.18 -28.05
N PHE A 40 -8.74 31.45 -28.18
CA PHE A 40 -7.87 30.68 -29.05
C PHE A 40 -7.76 29.21 -28.61
N GLU A 41 -7.50 28.95 -27.32
CA GLU A 41 -7.40 27.61 -26.74
C GLU A 41 -8.70 26.81 -26.92
N LEU A 42 -9.86 27.43 -26.66
CA LEU A 42 -11.16 26.80 -26.89
C LEU A 42 -11.40 26.48 -28.36
N ASN A 43 -11.07 27.39 -29.28
CA ASN A 43 -11.21 27.11 -30.71
C ASN A 43 -10.27 25.99 -31.17
N LEU A 44 -9.05 25.93 -30.63
CA LEU A 44 -8.10 24.86 -30.91
C LEU A 44 -8.61 23.51 -30.37
N PHE A 45 -9.11 23.50 -29.13
CA PHE A 45 -9.77 22.34 -28.52
C PHE A 45 -10.93 21.85 -29.38
N LEU A 46 -11.88 22.74 -29.72
CA LEU A 46 -13.03 22.41 -30.55
C LEU A 46 -12.63 21.93 -31.94
N HIS A 47 -11.59 22.50 -32.54
CA HIS A 47 -11.07 22.05 -33.83
C HIS A 47 -10.63 20.58 -33.79
N PHE A 48 -9.82 20.19 -32.79
CA PHE A 48 -9.36 18.81 -32.66
C PHE A 48 -10.47 17.87 -32.22
N TYR A 49 -11.35 18.33 -31.32
CA TYR A 49 -12.50 17.59 -30.85
C TYR A 49 -13.46 17.25 -32.00
N ASN A 50 -13.84 18.23 -32.83
CA ASN A 50 -14.70 18.01 -33.99
C ASN A 50 -14.08 17.09 -35.06
N LYS A 51 -12.74 17.01 -35.10
CA LYS A 51 -12.01 16.12 -36.03
C LYS A 51 -11.74 14.73 -35.44
N SER A 52 -12.22 14.43 -34.23
CA SER A 52 -11.91 13.17 -33.52
C SER A 52 -10.41 12.92 -33.35
N LYS A 53 -9.63 14.00 -33.18
CA LYS A 53 -8.17 13.96 -33.01
C LYS A 53 -7.77 14.24 -31.55
N MET A 54 -8.65 13.93 -30.61
CA MET A 54 -8.43 14.16 -29.19
C MET A 54 -8.37 12.83 -28.44
N ILE A 55 -7.47 12.75 -27.48
CA ILE A 55 -7.39 11.67 -26.50
C ILE A 55 -7.60 12.33 -25.14
N PHE A 56 -8.60 11.86 -24.40
CA PHE A 56 -8.83 12.29 -23.03
C PHE A 56 -8.08 11.36 -22.07
N LEU A 57 -7.28 11.93 -21.18
CA LEU A 57 -6.59 11.18 -20.13
C LEU A 57 -7.15 11.66 -18.79
N PHE A 58 -7.84 10.77 -18.09
CA PHE A 58 -8.35 11.00 -16.74
C PHE A 58 -7.46 10.24 -15.77
N ASP A 59 -6.79 10.96 -14.87
CA ASP A 59 -5.90 10.37 -13.89
C ASP A 59 -6.56 10.30 -12.51
N GLY A 60 -6.38 9.18 -11.80
CA GLY A 60 -6.79 9.02 -10.40
C GLY A 60 -8.29 9.01 -10.16
N PHE A 61 -9.09 8.23 -10.91
CA PHE A 61 -10.54 8.16 -10.68
C PHE A 61 -10.92 7.72 -9.25
N ASP A 62 -10.09 6.89 -8.62
CA ASP A 62 -10.29 6.47 -7.24
C ASP A 62 -9.99 7.56 -6.20
N GLU A 63 -9.26 8.62 -6.55
CA GLU A 63 -8.96 9.74 -5.64
C GLU A 63 -10.16 10.68 -5.43
N ILE A 64 -11.10 10.65 -6.37
CA ILE A 64 -12.35 11.44 -6.35
C ILE A 64 -13.59 10.57 -6.05
N CYS A 65 -13.42 9.25 -6.03
CA CYS A 65 -14.46 8.26 -5.72
C CYS A 65 -14.39 7.89 -4.22
N PRO A 66 -15.53 7.71 -3.52
CA PRO A 66 -16.90 7.70 -4.04
C PRO A 66 -17.57 9.06 -4.15
N GLN A 67 -17.00 10.11 -3.57
CA GLN A 67 -17.69 11.40 -3.35
C GLN A 67 -18.21 12.04 -4.64
N TYR A 68 -17.43 11.98 -5.73
CA TYR A 68 -17.78 12.54 -7.04
C TYR A 68 -17.97 11.49 -8.14
N ALA A 69 -18.13 10.23 -7.74
CA ALA A 69 -18.20 9.13 -8.70
C ALA A 69 -19.33 9.37 -9.72
N ASN A 70 -20.47 9.93 -9.29
CA ASN A 70 -21.61 10.19 -10.16
C ASN A 70 -21.36 11.29 -11.19
N GLU A 71 -20.80 12.41 -10.75
CA GLU A 71 -20.46 13.58 -11.57
C GLU A 71 -19.43 13.20 -12.63
N VAL A 72 -18.36 12.55 -12.21
CA VAL A 72 -17.28 12.14 -13.12
C VAL A 72 -17.79 11.05 -14.05
N MET A 73 -18.60 10.11 -13.57
CA MET A 73 -19.18 9.09 -14.44
C MET A 73 -20.07 9.69 -15.53
N LYS A 74 -20.84 10.74 -15.23
CA LYS A 74 -21.61 11.47 -16.25
C LYS A 74 -20.69 12.11 -17.29
N CYS A 75 -19.57 12.70 -16.87
CA CYS A 75 -18.57 13.26 -17.78
C CYS A 75 -17.97 12.17 -18.71
N LEU A 76 -17.46 11.09 -18.12
CA LEU A 76 -16.86 9.97 -18.86
C LEU A 76 -17.86 9.33 -19.84
N LYS A 77 -19.13 9.16 -19.42
CA LYS A 77 -20.22 8.67 -20.28
C LYS A 77 -20.51 9.60 -21.45
N SER A 78 -20.46 10.91 -21.23
CA SER A 78 -20.71 11.91 -22.28
C SER A 78 -19.64 11.82 -23.36
N ILE A 79 -18.38 11.60 -22.98
CA ILE A 79 -17.27 11.40 -23.93
C ILE A 79 -17.41 10.06 -24.66
N LYS A 80 -17.73 8.98 -23.93
CA LYS A 80 -17.90 7.63 -24.51
C LYS A 80 -19.04 7.57 -25.53
N ASN A 81 -20.18 8.19 -25.21
CA ASN A 81 -21.38 8.16 -26.04
C ASN A 81 -21.37 9.20 -27.15
N ASP A 82 -20.30 10.00 -27.25
CA ASP A 82 -20.17 11.02 -28.26
C ASP A 82 -20.09 10.40 -29.68
N PRO A 83 -20.90 10.87 -30.66
CA PRO A 83 -20.90 10.31 -32.01
C PRO A 83 -19.55 10.45 -32.74
N ARG A 84 -18.68 11.36 -32.30
CA ARG A 84 -17.32 11.55 -32.84
C ARG A 84 -16.35 10.46 -32.37
N LYS A 85 -16.74 9.58 -31.44
CA LYS A 85 -15.94 8.44 -30.95
C LYS A 85 -14.55 8.85 -30.44
N GLN A 86 -14.51 9.80 -29.51
CA GLN A 86 -13.26 10.22 -28.87
C GLN A 86 -12.61 9.04 -28.15
N ARG A 87 -11.27 9.05 -28.11
CA ARG A 87 -10.52 8.06 -27.32
C ARG A 87 -10.33 8.58 -25.91
N MET A 88 -10.38 7.69 -24.94
CA MET A 88 -10.24 8.04 -23.54
C MET A 88 -9.48 6.94 -22.80
N TRP A 89 -8.62 7.36 -21.88
CA TRP A 89 -8.02 6.53 -20.86
C TRP A 89 -8.43 7.05 -19.49
N VAL A 90 -8.76 6.13 -18.59
CA VAL A 90 -9.08 6.43 -17.19
C VAL A 90 -8.17 5.58 -16.35
N THR A 91 -7.33 6.20 -15.53
CA THR A 91 -6.51 5.50 -14.54
C THR A 91 -7.28 5.43 -13.23
N SER A 92 -7.04 4.34 -12.51
CA SER A 92 -7.59 4.10 -11.18
C SER A 92 -6.75 3.03 -10.52
N ARG A 93 -6.61 3.08 -9.20
CA ARG A 93 -6.16 1.92 -8.43
C ARG A 93 -7.16 0.77 -8.55
N SER A 94 -6.66 -0.46 -8.42
CA SER A 94 -7.41 -1.70 -8.62
C SER A 94 -8.31 -2.06 -7.42
N TYR A 95 -9.18 -1.14 -6.98
CA TYR A 95 -10.20 -1.46 -5.99
C TYR A 95 -11.35 -2.20 -6.65
N ASN A 96 -11.78 -3.32 -6.06
CA ASN A 96 -12.81 -4.17 -6.65
C ASN A 96 -14.08 -3.38 -7.01
N GLU A 97 -14.51 -2.44 -6.17
CA GLU A 97 -15.69 -1.63 -6.46
C GLU A 97 -15.47 -0.65 -7.61
N VAL A 98 -14.38 0.12 -7.57
CA VAL A 98 -14.06 1.11 -8.60
C VAL A 98 -13.79 0.44 -9.95
N LYS A 99 -12.95 -0.60 -9.95
CA LYS A 99 -12.66 -1.43 -11.13
C LYS A 99 -13.95 -2.04 -11.68
N THR A 100 -14.85 -2.55 -10.84
CA THR A 100 -16.14 -3.10 -11.30
C THR A 100 -17.03 -2.03 -11.93
N ILE A 101 -17.12 -0.84 -11.33
CA ILE A 101 -17.89 0.28 -11.88
C ILE A 101 -17.35 0.68 -13.25
N LEU A 102 -16.02 0.85 -13.35
CA LEU A 102 -15.35 1.23 -14.60
C LEU A 102 -15.44 0.14 -15.66
N LEU A 103 -15.20 -1.12 -15.33
CA LEU A 103 -15.31 -2.26 -16.27
C LEU A 103 -16.73 -2.42 -16.80
N LYS A 104 -17.73 -2.33 -15.91
CA LYS A 104 -19.14 -2.42 -16.29
C LYS A 104 -19.51 -1.32 -17.27
N GLU A 105 -18.98 -0.12 -17.06
CA GLU A 105 -19.32 1.03 -17.89
C GLU A 105 -18.47 1.10 -19.17
N PHE A 106 -17.17 0.84 -19.13
CA PHE A 106 -16.24 1.11 -20.23
C PHE A 106 -15.68 -0.13 -20.92
N GLY A 107 -15.91 -1.33 -20.39
CA GLY A 107 -15.46 -2.59 -20.98
C GLY A 107 -14.11 -3.02 -20.41
N SER A 108 -13.13 -3.30 -21.27
CA SER A 108 -11.83 -3.86 -20.87
C SER A 108 -10.99 -2.90 -20.02
N SER A 109 -10.18 -3.46 -19.12
CA SER A 109 -9.12 -2.75 -18.39
C SER A 109 -7.76 -3.35 -18.70
N TYR A 110 -6.71 -2.56 -18.44
CA TYR A 110 -5.33 -3.01 -18.39
C TYR A 110 -4.82 -2.72 -16.98
N ASP A 111 -4.02 -3.64 -16.44
CA ASP A 111 -3.35 -3.45 -15.15
C ASP A 111 -1.88 -3.08 -15.43
N ILE A 112 -1.32 -2.17 -14.63
CA ILE A 112 0.09 -1.78 -14.72
C ILE A 112 0.88 -2.75 -13.84
N ASP A 113 1.80 -3.49 -14.46
CA ASP A 113 2.68 -4.39 -13.74
C ASP A 113 3.80 -3.62 -13.01
N TYR A 114 4.31 -4.25 -11.97
CA TYR A 114 5.55 -3.83 -11.32
C TYR A 114 6.74 -3.96 -12.28
N PHE A 115 7.79 -3.16 -12.04
CA PHE A 115 9.02 -3.31 -12.81
C PHE A 115 9.58 -4.73 -12.65
N TYR A 116 9.92 -5.33 -13.79
CA TYR A 116 10.72 -6.54 -13.77
C TYR A 116 12.20 -6.18 -13.58
N TYR A 117 13.08 -7.17 -13.43
CA TYR A 117 14.43 -6.94 -12.92
C TYR A 117 15.29 -5.97 -13.78
N PRO A 118 15.46 -6.18 -15.09
CA PRO A 118 16.11 -5.20 -15.97
C PRO A 118 15.53 -3.78 -15.91
N GLU A 119 14.21 -3.62 -15.87
CA GLU A 119 13.60 -2.28 -15.73
C GLU A 119 13.95 -1.62 -14.40
N THR A 120 14.00 -2.41 -13.31
CA THR A 120 14.44 -1.91 -12.00
C THR A 120 15.89 -1.43 -12.05
N GLU A 121 16.78 -2.19 -12.68
CA GLU A 121 18.19 -1.80 -12.82
C GLU A 121 18.33 -0.52 -13.67
N GLU A 122 17.66 -0.46 -14.82
CA GLU A 122 17.68 0.72 -15.70
C GLU A 122 17.13 1.97 -14.98
N TYR A 123 15.98 1.82 -14.30
CA TYR A 123 15.38 2.90 -13.51
C TYR A 123 16.35 3.43 -12.44
N LEU A 124 16.96 2.53 -11.66
CA LEU A 124 17.87 2.92 -10.58
C LEU A 124 19.19 3.51 -11.09
N GLN A 125 19.73 3.00 -12.20
CA GLN A 125 20.90 3.59 -12.86
C GLN A 125 20.62 5.03 -13.28
N ASN A 126 19.52 5.27 -14.00
CA ASN A 126 19.09 6.61 -14.39
C ASN A 126 18.88 7.52 -13.18
N TYR A 127 18.28 6.98 -12.11
CA TYR A 127 18.08 7.72 -10.87
C TYR A 127 19.41 8.14 -10.22
N PHE A 128 20.40 7.24 -10.12
CA PHE A 128 21.70 7.55 -9.52
C PHE A 128 22.55 8.48 -10.38
N ASP A 129 22.53 8.32 -11.69
CA ASP A 129 23.19 9.26 -12.62
C ASP A 129 22.67 10.69 -12.40
N PHE A 130 21.36 10.86 -12.22
CA PHE A 130 20.77 12.17 -12.00
C PHE A 130 21.01 12.71 -10.58
N ASN A 131 20.79 11.87 -9.55
CA ASN A 131 20.67 12.34 -8.17
C ASN A 131 21.95 12.19 -7.33
N LEU A 132 22.89 11.31 -7.69
CA LEU A 132 24.07 11.07 -6.86
C LEU A 132 25.30 11.84 -7.34
N ARG A 133 25.50 11.97 -8.67
CA ARG A 133 26.59 12.71 -9.34
C ARG A 133 27.91 12.71 -8.56
N LEU A 134 28.65 11.62 -8.70
CA LEU A 134 29.82 11.30 -7.86
C LEU A 134 30.90 12.38 -7.90
N GLU A 135 31.03 13.07 -9.03
CA GLU A 135 31.93 14.20 -9.25
C GLU A 135 31.57 15.46 -8.43
N GLU A 136 30.33 15.58 -7.95
CA GLU A 136 29.85 16.69 -7.11
C GLU A 136 30.00 16.39 -5.60
N LEU A 137 30.41 15.17 -5.22
CA LEU A 137 30.52 14.78 -3.82
C LEU A 137 31.79 15.35 -3.17
N ASN A 138 31.65 15.89 -1.95
CA ASN A 138 32.79 16.31 -1.13
C ASN A 138 33.45 15.12 -0.41
N SER A 139 34.63 15.35 0.19
CA SER A 139 35.41 14.29 0.85
C SER A 139 34.63 13.50 1.91
N ALA A 140 33.78 14.16 2.70
CA ALA A 140 33.02 13.48 3.74
C ALA A 140 31.80 12.71 3.17
N GLN A 141 31.27 13.12 2.01
CA GLN A 141 30.28 12.35 1.27
C GLN A 141 30.90 11.12 0.60
N LEU A 142 32.13 11.25 0.09
CA LEU A 142 32.91 10.13 -0.44
C LEU A 142 33.24 9.09 0.63
N GLU A 143 33.54 9.53 1.85
CA GLU A 143 33.72 8.64 3.00
C GLU A 143 32.45 7.81 3.29
N ASN A 144 31.25 8.38 3.09
CA ASN A 144 30.00 7.60 3.20
C ASN A 144 29.86 6.54 2.11
N VAL A 145 30.31 6.84 0.89
CA VAL A 145 30.36 5.86 -0.20
C VAL A 145 31.31 4.72 0.18
N GLU A 146 32.48 5.04 0.72
CA GLU A 146 33.44 4.03 1.19
C GLU A 146 32.84 3.18 2.33
N TYR A 147 32.19 3.79 3.32
CA TYR A 147 31.51 3.06 4.39
C TYR A 147 30.40 2.16 3.87
N PHE A 148 29.62 2.61 2.89
CA PHE A 148 28.61 1.78 2.24
C PHE A 148 29.23 0.55 1.58
N LEU A 149 30.27 0.75 0.77
CA LEU A 149 30.93 -0.36 0.08
C LEU A 149 31.59 -1.33 1.08
N LYS A 150 32.19 -0.81 2.15
CA LYS A 150 32.70 -1.65 3.26
C LYS A 150 31.58 -2.44 3.92
N TYR A 151 30.43 -1.83 4.19
CA TYR A 151 29.27 -2.54 4.74
C TYR A 151 28.83 -3.69 3.83
N MET A 152 28.73 -3.44 2.52
CA MET A 152 28.36 -4.46 1.53
C MET A 152 29.37 -5.62 1.45
N VAL A 153 30.66 -5.37 1.67
CA VAL A 153 31.72 -6.40 1.69
C VAL A 153 31.81 -7.13 3.02
N GLN A 154 31.71 -6.39 4.13
CA GLN A 154 31.84 -6.91 5.50
C GLN A 154 30.61 -7.69 5.94
N GLY A 155 29.50 -7.61 5.20
CA GLY A 155 28.26 -8.29 5.48
C GLY A 155 28.49 -9.75 5.83
N LYS A 156 28.49 -10.05 7.14
CA LYS A 156 28.46 -11.39 7.75
C LYS A 156 27.13 -12.13 7.47
N ASP A 157 26.34 -11.59 6.55
CA ASP A 157 24.92 -11.79 6.39
C ASP A 157 24.54 -12.12 4.95
N ILE A 158 25.45 -12.77 4.21
CA ILE A 158 25.03 -13.58 3.05
C ILE A 158 23.93 -14.56 3.50
N THR A 159 24.02 -15.07 4.74
CA THR A 159 22.98 -15.88 5.38
C THR A 159 21.67 -15.11 5.63
N LEU A 160 21.68 -13.89 6.15
CA LEU A 160 20.44 -13.09 6.23
C LEU A 160 19.93 -12.67 4.84
N LEU A 161 20.79 -12.44 3.85
CA LEU A 161 20.38 -12.21 2.46
C LEU A 161 19.70 -13.46 1.87
N THR A 162 20.11 -14.67 2.28
CA THR A 162 19.45 -15.90 1.87
C THR A 162 18.14 -16.16 2.63
N GLU A 163 18.00 -15.77 3.90
CA GLU A 163 16.82 -16.06 4.72
C GLU A 163 15.75 -14.94 4.65
N ALA A 164 16.15 -13.67 4.72
CA ALA A 164 15.25 -12.52 4.71
C ALA A 164 14.79 -12.08 3.30
N LEU A 165 15.34 -12.69 2.23
CA LEU A 165 14.98 -12.52 0.81
C LEU A 165 15.07 -11.06 0.25
N PRO A 166 15.31 -10.90 -1.07
CA PRO A 166 15.33 -9.62 -1.80
C PRO A 166 13.90 -9.08 -2.07
N GLN A 167 13.05 -9.07 -1.06
CA GLN A 167 11.66 -8.60 -1.13
C GLN A 167 11.48 -7.19 -0.56
N GLN A 168 12.53 -6.61 0.00
CA GLN A 168 12.55 -5.20 0.36
C GLN A 168 13.15 -4.35 -0.78
N PRO A 169 12.49 -3.24 -1.15
CA PRO A 169 13.00 -2.30 -2.16
C PRO A 169 14.45 -1.86 -1.91
N LEU A 170 14.84 -1.70 -0.64
CA LEU A 170 16.18 -1.27 -0.25
C LEU A 170 17.27 -2.24 -0.64
N HIS A 171 17.02 -3.55 -0.57
CA HIS A 171 18.00 -4.56 -0.96
C HIS A 171 18.33 -4.42 -2.45
N ARG A 172 17.30 -4.20 -3.27
CA ARG A 172 17.49 -3.94 -4.71
C ARG A 172 18.24 -2.65 -4.97
N VAL A 173 17.91 -1.59 -4.24
CA VAL A 173 18.62 -0.30 -4.29
C VAL A 173 20.09 -0.47 -3.94
N TYR A 174 20.43 -1.18 -2.84
CA TYR A 174 21.81 -1.39 -2.43
C TYR A 174 22.60 -2.24 -3.43
N ASN A 175 22.01 -3.31 -3.98
CA ASN A 175 22.66 -4.10 -5.02
C ASN A 175 22.92 -3.26 -6.28
N CYS A 176 21.92 -2.52 -6.77
CA CYS A 176 22.07 -1.67 -7.96
C CYS A 176 23.07 -0.52 -7.72
N ALA A 177 23.02 0.09 -6.53
CA ALA A 177 23.96 1.14 -6.14
C ALA A 177 25.40 0.62 -6.08
N SER A 178 25.62 -0.58 -5.56
CA SER A 178 26.94 -1.21 -5.50
C SER A 178 27.52 -1.42 -6.90
N LYS A 179 26.72 -1.97 -7.83
CA LYS A 179 27.10 -2.14 -9.24
C LYS A 179 27.39 -0.78 -9.91
N TYR A 180 26.50 0.20 -9.70
CA TYR A 180 26.65 1.55 -10.24
C TYR A 180 27.94 2.22 -9.77
N LEU A 181 28.21 2.20 -8.46
CA LEU A 181 29.40 2.79 -7.86
C LEU A 181 30.66 2.09 -8.37
N LEU A 182 30.69 0.76 -8.42
CA LEU A 182 31.82 0.00 -8.93
C LEU A 182 32.12 0.36 -10.39
N HIS A 183 31.10 0.40 -11.25
CA HIS A 183 31.26 0.79 -12.64
C HIS A 183 31.84 2.20 -12.75
N LYS A 184 31.30 3.17 -12.00
CA LYS A 184 31.83 4.53 -12.01
C LYS A 184 33.26 4.61 -11.46
N ILE A 185 33.62 3.86 -10.41
CA ILE A 185 34.98 3.84 -9.86
C ILE A 185 35.98 3.27 -10.88
N LEU A 186 35.63 2.19 -11.56
CA LEU A 186 36.51 1.53 -12.53
C LEU A 186 36.71 2.37 -13.81
N HIS A 187 35.68 3.09 -14.24
CA HIS A 187 35.70 3.83 -15.51
C HIS A 187 35.94 5.33 -15.38
N ALA A 188 35.68 5.93 -14.23
CA ALA A 188 35.92 7.35 -14.03
C ALA A 188 37.39 7.55 -13.65
N HIS A 189 38.12 8.28 -14.51
CA HIS A 189 39.45 8.79 -14.20
C HIS A 189 39.37 9.91 -13.15
N VAL A 190 38.80 9.67 -11.96
CA VAL A 190 38.73 10.67 -10.89
C VAL A 190 39.95 10.50 -10.01
N PRO A 191 41.02 11.32 -10.17
CA PRO A 191 42.30 11.08 -9.52
C PRO A 191 42.24 11.26 -8.00
N SER A 192 41.23 11.97 -7.50
CA SER A 192 41.02 12.18 -6.06
C SER A 192 40.45 10.96 -5.35
N TRP A 193 39.89 9.99 -6.08
CA TRP A 193 39.24 8.81 -5.49
C TRP A 193 40.24 7.71 -5.14
N THR A 194 41.40 7.70 -5.80
CA THR A 194 42.34 6.59 -5.72
C THR A 194 42.93 6.43 -4.33
N HIS A 195 43.02 7.46 -3.49
CA HIS A 195 43.69 7.32 -2.20
C HIS A 195 42.80 6.76 -1.08
N SER A 196 41.51 7.08 -1.07
CA SER A 196 40.57 6.56 -0.05
C SER A 196 40.08 5.15 -0.40
N LEU A 197 39.86 4.86 -1.68
CA LEU A 197 39.27 3.58 -2.11
C LEU A 197 40.29 2.47 -2.40
N THR A 198 41.61 2.73 -2.37
CA THR A 198 42.65 1.72 -2.64
C THR A 198 42.61 0.50 -1.72
N ASN A 199 41.98 0.62 -0.55
CA ASN A 199 41.88 -0.47 0.42
C ASN A 199 40.62 -1.32 0.25
N LEU A 200 39.72 -0.98 -0.69
CA LEU A 200 38.54 -1.80 -0.98
C LEU A 200 38.92 -2.94 -1.93
N ASP A 201 38.60 -4.16 -1.52
CA ASP A 201 38.64 -5.32 -2.40
C ASP A 201 37.45 -5.28 -3.38
N LEU A 202 37.68 -4.65 -4.53
CA LEU A 202 36.68 -4.54 -5.60
C LEU A 202 36.21 -5.93 -6.09
N SER A 203 37.06 -6.96 -5.99
CA SER A 203 36.69 -8.32 -6.37
C SER A 203 35.66 -8.92 -5.41
N CYS A 204 35.73 -8.59 -4.12
CA CYS A 204 34.70 -8.96 -3.14
C CYS A 204 33.36 -8.31 -3.46
N ILE A 205 33.34 -7.02 -3.84
CA ILE A 205 32.10 -6.31 -4.20
C ILE A 205 31.44 -6.96 -5.42
N MET A 206 32.23 -7.28 -6.45
CA MET A 206 31.73 -8.00 -7.63
C MET A 206 31.13 -9.36 -7.25
N CYS A 207 31.86 -10.15 -6.45
CA CYS A 207 31.40 -11.45 -5.98
C CYS A 207 30.07 -11.34 -5.20
N MET A 208 29.93 -10.32 -4.35
CA MET A 208 28.70 -10.07 -3.60
C MET A 208 27.51 -9.73 -4.52
N CYS A 209 27.73 -8.88 -5.53
CA CYS A 209 26.70 -8.57 -6.52
C CYS A 209 26.26 -9.85 -7.27
N ASP A 210 27.19 -10.74 -7.60
CA ASP A 210 26.91 -12.01 -8.27
C ASP A 210 26.15 -12.99 -7.36
N VAL A 211 26.52 -13.07 -6.08
CA VAL A 211 25.79 -13.86 -5.07
C VAL A 211 24.36 -13.35 -4.94
N TYR A 212 24.16 -12.03 -4.82
CA TYR A 212 22.83 -11.44 -4.74
C TYR A 212 21.97 -11.77 -5.97
N ASN A 213 22.53 -11.61 -7.17
CA ASN A 213 21.80 -11.91 -8.41
C ASN A 213 21.44 -13.40 -8.47
N ARG A 214 22.36 -14.28 -8.06
CA ARG A 214 22.11 -15.73 -8.03
C ARG A 214 20.98 -16.10 -7.08
N ILE A 215 21.00 -15.60 -5.84
CA ILE A 215 19.93 -15.83 -4.84
C ILE A 215 18.60 -15.33 -5.41
N TYR A 216 18.59 -14.14 -6.03
CA TYR A 216 17.40 -13.61 -6.66
C TYR A 216 16.84 -14.53 -7.77
N TYR A 217 17.70 -15.06 -8.64
CA TYR A 217 17.27 -15.96 -9.70
C TYR A 217 16.84 -17.33 -9.18
N GLU A 218 17.54 -17.88 -8.19
CA GLU A 218 17.19 -19.16 -7.55
C GLU A 218 15.83 -19.08 -6.85
N LYS A 219 15.52 -17.95 -6.20
CA LYS A 219 14.25 -17.73 -5.51
C LYS A 219 13.19 -17.06 -6.38
N LYS A 220 13.43 -16.84 -7.67
CA LYS A 220 12.50 -16.11 -8.55
C LYS A 220 11.11 -16.75 -8.56
N SER A 221 11.02 -18.08 -8.56
CA SER A 221 9.73 -18.79 -8.51
C SER A 221 8.96 -18.55 -7.21
N GLU A 222 9.67 -18.45 -6.07
CA GLU A 222 9.08 -18.08 -4.77
C GLU A 222 8.68 -16.60 -4.74
N ILE A 223 9.44 -15.73 -5.41
CA ILE A 223 9.23 -14.27 -5.46
C ILE A 223 8.15 -13.86 -6.47
N ASN A 224 7.78 -14.71 -7.44
CA ASN A 224 6.84 -14.35 -8.51
C ASN A 224 5.44 -13.91 -8.00
N GLY A 225 5.11 -14.13 -6.71
CA GLY A 225 3.92 -13.55 -6.07
C GLY A 225 4.13 -12.17 -5.42
N ASP A 226 5.35 -11.79 -5.03
CA ASP A 226 5.65 -10.53 -4.33
C ASP A 226 6.61 -9.64 -5.11
N ASN A 227 6.10 -8.93 -6.12
CA ASN A 227 6.91 -7.97 -6.85
C ASN A 227 6.88 -6.56 -6.22
N ARG A 228 6.68 -6.43 -4.89
CA ARG A 228 6.76 -5.14 -4.19
C ARG A 228 8.08 -4.42 -4.42
N CYS A 229 9.17 -5.15 -4.62
CA CYS A 229 10.46 -4.60 -5.02
C CYS A 229 10.47 -3.93 -6.40
N GLY A 230 9.53 -4.25 -7.27
CA GLY A 230 9.35 -3.60 -8.56
C GLY A 230 8.39 -2.41 -8.50
N ASN A 231 7.82 -2.07 -7.34
CA ASN A 231 6.97 -0.88 -7.22
C ASN A 231 7.82 0.39 -7.42
N PRO A 232 7.55 1.20 -8.45
CA PRO A 232 8.37 2.36 -8.77
C PRO A 232 8.43 3.39 -7.63
N LEU A 233 7.32 3.59 -6.90
CA LEU A 233 7.28 4.50 -5.76
C LEU A 233 8.15 3.98 -4.61
N TYR A 234 8.10 2.69 -4.30
CA TYR A 234 8.90 2.13 -3.21
C TYR A 234 10.39 2.10 -3.55
N LEU A 235 10.73 1.82 -4.81
CA LEU A 235 12.09 1.96 -5.34
C LEU A 235 12.57 3.41 -5.26
N PHE A 236 11.73 4.38 -5.64
CA PHE A 236 12.02 5.80 -5.48
C PHE A 236 12.33 6.15 -4.03
N LEU A 237 11.47 5.76 -3.08
CA LEU A 237 11.64 6.09 -1.67
C LEU A 237 12.92 5.47 -1.08
N ALA A 238 13.21 4.20 -1.41
CA ALA A 238 14.44 3.54 -0.98
C ALA A 238 15.70 4.14 -1.62
N ALA A 239 15.66 4.49 -2.92
CA ALA A 239 16.77 5.15 -3.61
C ALA A 239 16.99 6.57 -3.09
N TYR A 240 15.91 7.27 -2.74
CA TYR A 240 15.94 8.58 -2.09
C TYR A 240 16.60 8.50 -0.72
N TYR A 241 16.20 7.53 0.10
CA TYR A 241 16.83 7.23 1.39
C TYR A 241 18.34 6.97 1.24
N PHE A 242 18.73 6.11 0.29
CA PHE A 242 20.12 5.80 0.02
C PHE A 242 20.95 7.04 -0.39
N VAL A 243 20.48 7.81 -1.37
CA VAL A 243 21.20 9.01 -1.84
C VAL A 243 21.32 10.05 -0.72
N ASP A 244 20.27 10.22 0.08
CA ASP A 244 20.28 11.15 1.21
C ASP A 244 21.31 10.74 2.28
N ASN A 245 21.44 9.45 2.58
CA ASN A 245 22.49 8.95 3.49
C ASN A 245 23.91 9.23 3.00
N ILE A 246 24.14 9.15 1.70
CA ILE A 246 25.45 9.51 1.12
C ILE A 246 25.69 11.02 1.24
N LYS A 247 24.69 11.85 0.91
CA LYS A 247 24.84 13.30 0.86
C LYS A 247 24.87 13.96 2.25
N ASN A 248 24.23 13.38 3.27
CA ASN A 248 24.09 13.98 4.59
C ASN A 248 25.21 13.60 5.55
N VAL A 249 26.30 14.39 5.60
CA VAL A 249 27.54 14.08 6.34
C VAL A 249 27.39 13.97 7.87
N LYS A 250 26.46 14.71 8.49
CA LYS A 250 26.44 14.92 9.97
C LYS A 250 25.58 13.93 10.79
N ILE A 251 25.18 12.78 10.24
CA ILE A 251 24.39 11.79 11.00
C ILE A 251 25.37 10.90 11.78
N GLU A 252 25.52 11.13 13.08
CA GLU A 252 26.55 10.50 13.94
C GLU A 252 26.40 8.98 14.18
N ASN A 253 25.47 8.30 13.50
CA ASN A 253 25.30 6.84 13.54
C ASN A 253 24.83 6.32 12.18
N LYS A 254 25.71 6.35 11.17
CA LYS A 254 25.43 5.74 9.86
C LYS A 254 25.66 4.23 9.90
N GLY A 255 24.82 3.53 10.65
CA GLY A 255 24.62 2.12 10.40
C GLY A 255 23.89 1.99 9.07
N TRP A 256 24.57 1.50 8.04
CA TRP A 256 23.85 0.94 6.89
C TRP A 256 23.06 -0.26 7.42
N ASP A 257 21.78 -0.30 7.09
CA ASP A 257 20.87 -1.30 7.61
C ASP A 257 19.97 -1.80 6.48
N LEU A 258 19.86 -3.13 6.38
CA LEU A 258 19.03 -3.84 5.42
C LEU A 258 17.66 -4.20 6.00
N GLU A 259 17.45 -3.99 7.31
CA GLU A 259 16.17 -4.27 8.01
C GLU A 259 15.22 -3.07 7.97
N ILE A 260 15.62 -1.97 7.33
CA ILE A 260 14.81 -0.77 7.21
C ILE A 260 13.54 -1.07 6.41
N ASN A 261 12.41 -0.97 7.10
CA ASN A 261 11.10 -1.21 6.53
C ASN A 261 10.54 0.03 5.78
N LEU A 262 9.40 -0.19 5.10
CA LEU A 262 8.73 0.82 4.29
C LEU A 262 8.26 2.05 5.08
N PHE A 263 7.85 1.89 6.35
CA PHE A 263 7.41 3.01 7.20
C PHE A 263 8.55 4.00 7.44
N THR A 264 9.76 3.48 7.66
CA THR A 264 10.95 4.31 7.80
C THR A 264 11.21 5.14 6.56
N PHE A 265 10.97 4.62 5.34
CA PHE A 265 11.14 5.42 4.13
C PHE A 265 10.14 6.57 4.03
N TYR A 266 8.88 6.36 4.43
CA TYR A 266 7.88 7.43 4.46
C TYR A 266 8.24 8.53 5.46
N GLU A 267 8.65 8.14 6.67
CA GLU A 267 9.10 9.09 7.70
C GLU A 267 10.37 9.83 7.26
N TRP A 268 11.32 9.12 6.65
CA TRP A 268 12.56 9.70 6.14
C TRP A 268 12.31 10.71 5.02
N PHE A 269 11.43 10.36 4.08
CA PHE A 269 11.03 11.26 2.99
C PHE A 269 10.42 12.55 3.56
N LEU A 270 9.53 12.43 4.55
CA LEU A 270 8.94 13.58 5.23
C LEU A 270 9.99 14.44 5.93
N LYS A 271 10.85 13.84 6.77
CA LYS A 271 11.94 14.53 7.47
C LYS A 271 12.83 15.29 6.51
N THR A 272 13.27 14.63 5.43
CA THR A 272 14.15 15.24 4.43
C THR A 272 13.45 16.38 3.68
N THR A 273 12.16 16.23 3.39
CA THR A 273 11.36 17.28 2.73
C THR A 273 11.23 18.52 3.60
N ILE A 274 10.98 18.34 4.91
CA ILE A 274 10.96 19.44 5.88
C ILE A 274 12.36 20.06 6.00
N LYS A 275 13.40 19.25 6.16
CA LYS A 275 14.79 19.72 6.22
C LYS A 275 15.18 20.61 5.03
N LYS A 276 14.90 20.16 3.80
CA LYS A 276 15.18 20.96 2.58
C LYS A 276 14.50 22.31 2.65
N ARG A 277 13.27 22.39 3.16
CA ARG A 277 12.59 23.66 3.35
C ARG A 277 13.32 24.60 4.32
N TYR A 278 13.79 24.10 5.47
CA TYR A 278 14.52 24.91 6.44
C TYR A 278 15.86 25.39 5.87
N GLN A 279 16.60 24.50 5.23
CA GLN A 279 17.93 24.81 4.71
C GLN A 279 17.89 25.68 3.45
N GLU A 280 17.07 25.31 2.45
CA GLU A 280 17.08 25.95 1.14
C GLU A 280 16.19 27.20 1.08
N LYS A 281 15.03 27.20 1.76
CA LYS A 281 14.09 28.32 1.68
C LYS A 281 14.22 29.33 2.81
N ASN A 282 14.63 28.88 4.00
CA ASN A 282 14.78 29.77 5.15
C ASN A 282 16.25 30.08 5.47
N GLU A 283 17.20 29.48 4.75
CA GLU A 283 18.65 29.64 4.96
C GLU A 283 19.07 29.32 6.41
N MET A 284 18.35 28.42 7.08
CA MET A 284 18.60 28.06 8.47
C MET A 284 19.63 26.92 8.56
N ASP A 285 20.69 27.13 9.34
CA ASP A 285 21.62 26.06 9.71
C ASP A 285 20.99 25.17 10.79
N ILE A 286 20.35 24.09 10.36
CA ILE A 286 19.72 23.11 11.26
C ILE A 286 20.71 22.40 12.20
N TYR A 287 22.02 22.58 12.02
CA TYR A 287 23.05 22.02 12.89
C TYR A 287 23.44 22.94 14.04
N ASN A 288 22.91 24.17 14.07
CA ASN A 288 22.98 25.01 15.24
C ASN A 288 22.14 24.37 16.37
N PRO A 289 22.69 24.12 17.58
CA PRO A 289 21.96 23.54 18.71
C PRO A 289 20.66 24.26 19.10
N ASP A 290 20.57 25.57 18.84
CA ASP A 290 19.34 26.32 19.11
C ASP A 290 18.26 26.05 18.05
N ILE A 291 18.68 25.77 16.81
CA ILE A 291 17.79 25.52 15.67
C ILE A 291 17.39 24.04 15.62
N ILE A 292 18.29 23.11 15.97
CA ILE A 292 18.01 21.67 15.89
C ILE A 292 16.81 21.27 16.76
N ASN A 293 16.70 21.84 17.96
CA ASN A 293 15.57 21.58 18.86
C ASN A 293 14.24 22.10 18.29
N VAL A 294 14.28 23.25 17.61
CA VAL A 294 13.10 23.82 16.93
C VAL A 294 12.72 22.95 15.74
N TYR A 295 13.71 22.57 14.93
CA TYR A 295 13.52 21.71 13.77
C TYR A 295 12.96 20.33 14.17
N ASP A 296 13.52 19.67 15.17
CA ASP A 296 13.06 18.34 15.63
C ASP A 296 11.62 18.40 16.16
N LYS A 297 11.30 19.48 16.89
CA LYS A 297 9.93 19.74 17.33
C LYS A 297 8.99 19.96 16.15
N ASP A 298 9.38 20.80 15.19
CA ASP A 298 8.56 21.11 14.02
C ASP A 298 8.34 19.88 13.13
N VAL A 299 9.33 18.98 13.04
CA VAL A 299 9.21 17.67 12.41
C VAL A 299 8.21 16.80 13.15
N ALA A 300 8.34 16.66 14.48
CA ALA A 300 7.42 15.84 15.28
C ALA A 300 5.98 16.36 15.19
N ASP A 301 5.78 17.68 15.31
CA ASP A 301 4.48 18.33 15.19
C ASP A 301 3.90 18.15 13.77
N SER A 302 4.73 18.25 12.74
CA SER A 302 4.31 18.01 11.35
C SER A 302 3.92 16.54 11.10
N VAL A 303 4.67 15.58 11.62
CA VAL A 303 4.34 14.15 11.53
C VAL A 303 2.98 13.89 12.17
N LEU A 304 2.76 14.38 13.39
CA LEU A 304 1.48 14.20 14.09
C LEU A 304 0.33 14.86 13.32
N ARG A 305 0.54 16.07 12.81
CA ARG A 305 -0.44 16.77 11.96
C ARG A 305 -0.81 15.94 10.73
N TYR A 306 0.17 15.42 9.99
CA TYR A 306 -0.10 14.63 8.79
C TYR A 306 -0.77 13.30 9.09
N LYS A 307 -0.41 12.64 10.19
CA LYS A 307 -1.13 11.46 10.72
C LYS A 307 -2.62 11.75 10.93
N LYS A 308 -2.96 12.85 11.62
CA LYS A 308 -4.36 13.27 11.84
C LYS A 308 -5.10 13.60 10.54
N LEU A 309 -4.49 14.43 9.68
CA LEU A 309 -5.09 14.82 8.40
C LEU A 309 -5.32 13.61 7.48
N ALA A 310 -4.39 12.67 7.47
CA ALA A 310 -4.48 11.46 6.67
C ALA A 310 -5.57 10.52 7.19
N ALA A 311 -5.60 10.28 8.51
CA ALA A 311 -6.68 9.53 9.13
C ALA A 311 -8.04 10.18 8.86
N TYR A 312 -8.14 11.51 8.95
CA TYR A 312 -9.37 12.22 8.59
C TYR A 312 -9.73 12.05 7.12
N ALA A 313 -8.76 12.13 6.20
CA ALA A 313 -9.02 11.94 4.78
C ALA A 313 -9.60 10.54 4.47
N ILE A 314 -9.04 9.49 5.06
CA ILE A 314 -9.51 8.11 4.83
C ILE A 314 -10.79 7.80 5.61
N PHE A 315 -10.95 8.32 6.83
CA PHE A 315 -12.03 7.96 7.76
C PHE A 315 -13.03 9.09 8.02
N SER A 316 -13.16 10.07 7.11
CA SER A 316 -14.05 11.24 7.27
C SER A 316 -15.55 10.92 7.26
N LEU A 317 -15.95 9.70 6.90
CA LEU A 317 -17.35 9.28 6.91
C LEU A 317 -17.97 9.49 8.31
N GLU A 318 -19.18 10.03 8.37
CA GLU A 318 -19.88 10.40 9.62
C GLU A 318 -19.85 9.29 10.68
N LYS A 319 -19.87 8.02 10.24
CA LYS A 319 -19.81 6.84 11.11
C LYS A 319 -18.52 6.73 11.94
N TYR A 320 -17.45 7.42 11.57
CA TYR A 320 -16.15 7.40 12.25
C TYR A 320 -15.75 8.72 12.90
N HIS A 321 -16.64 9.71 12.98
CA HIS A 321 -16.33 10.94 13.71
C HIS A 321 -15.98 10.68 15.17
N LYS A 322 -16.39 9.52 15.71
CA LYS A 322 -16.02 9.05 17.06
C LYS A 322 -14.54 8.70 17.23
N LEU A 323 -13.79 8.51 16.14
CA LEU A 323 -12.34 8.28 16.19
C LEU A 323 -11.55 9.55 16.54
N PHE A 324 -12.17 10.71 16.39
CA PHE A 324 -11.53 12.00 16.65
C PHE A 324 -12.17 12.63 17.87
N SER A 325 -11.35 13.16 18.78
CA SER A 325 -11.88 14.03 19.81
C SER A 325 -12.38 15.33 19.19
N ILE A 326 -13.24 16.07 19.92
CA ILE A 326 -13.70 17.40 19.49
C ILE A 326 -12.49 18.31 19.20
N LYS A 327 -11.46 18.23 20.06
CA LYS A 327 -10.21 18.98 19.90
C LYS A 327 -9.48 18.60 18.62
N ASP A 328 -9.42 17.31 18.27
CA ASP A 328 -8.79 16.86 17.02
C ASP A 328 -9.55 17.41 15.81
N LEU A 329 -10.89 17.38 15.83
CA LEU A 329 -11.71 17.91 14.74
C LEU A 329 -11.53 19.44 14.56
N GLU A 330 -11.41 20.19 15.66
CA GLU A 330 -11.11 21.62 15.62
C GLU A 330 -9.73 21.89 15.01
N GLU A 331 -8.73 21.12 15.42
CA GLU A 331 -7.37 21.22 14.89
C GLU A 331 -7.32 20.86 13.39
N ILE A 332 -7.98 19.77 12.98
CA ILE A 332 -8.09 19.35 11.58
C ILE A 332 -8.74 20.45 10.73
N ARG A 333 -9.86 21.05 11.20
CA ARG A 333 -10.53 22.15 10.49
C ARG A 333 -9.65 23.39 10.36
N TYR A 334 -8.88 23.71 11.40
CA TYR A 334 -7.89 24.79 11.32
C TYR A 334 -6.87 24.52 10.23
N TRP A 335 -6.29 23.31 10.18
CA TRP A 335 -5.28 22.95 9.20
C TRP A 335 -5.82 22.89 7.78
N ILE A 336 -7.04 22.38 7.57
CA ILE A 336 -7.71 22.40 6.27
C ILE A 336 -7.77 23.83 5.72
N LYS A 337 -8.26 24.78 6.52
CA LYS A 337 -8.29 26.21 6.13
C LYS A 337 -6.90 26.77 5.87
N PHE A 338 -5.93 26.40 6.69
CA PHE A 338 -4.54 26.82 6.50
C PHE A 338 -3.95 26.31 5.16
N ILE A 339 -4.28 25.08 4.76
CA ILE A 339 -3.88 24.50 3.47
C ILE A 339 -4.60 25.22 2.32
N GLU A 340 -5.91 25.46 2.41
CA GLU A 340 -6.69 26.20 1.42
C GLU A 340 -6.14 27.62 1.18
N MET A 341 -5.60 28.25 2.23
CA MET A 341 -4.95 29.56 2.15
C MET A 341 -3.50 29.50 1.62
N GLY A 342 -2.98 28.33 1.25
CA GLY A 342 -1.61 28.14 0.77
C GLY A 342 -0.54 28.27 1.85
N GLY A 343 -0.93 28.11 3.13
CA GLY A 343 -0.01 28.16 4.26
C GLY A 343 0.90 26.93 4.33
N GLU A 344 0.37 25.76 3.95
CA GLU A 344 1.14 24.53 3.85
C GLU A 344 1.99 24.52 2.56
N LYS A 345 3.29 24.30 2.69
CA LYS A 345 4.25 24.38 1.56
C LYS A 345 5.34 23.32 1.61
N THR A 346 5.16 22.29 2.44
CA THR A 346 6.02 21.10 2.43
C THR A 346 5.83 20.28 1.17
N GLY A 347 4.66 20.38 0.51
CA GLY A 347 4.32 19.58 -0.66
C GLY A 347 3.82 18.17 -0.30
N ILE A 348 3.70 17.83 0.99
CA ILE A 348 3.15 16.54 1.43
C ILE A 348 1.63 16.51 1.29
N VAL A 349 0.98 17.61 1.67
CA VAL A 349 -0.42 17.91 1.39
C VAL A 349 -0.41 19.13 0.47
N TYR A 350 -0.96 18.98 -0.73
CA TYR A 350 -0.85 20.02 -1.76
C TYR A 350 -2.14 20.80 -1.98
N SER A 351 -3.30 20.24 -1.61
CA SER A 351 -4.59 20.93 -1.73
C SER A 351 -5.64 20.35 -0.78
N VAL A 352 -6.83 20.94 -0.79
CA VAL A 352 -8.04 20.45 -0.15
C VAL A 352 -9.14 20.36 -1.20
N ALA A 353 -9.93 19.29 -1.20
CA ALA A 353 -11.16 19.19 -1.98
C ALA A 353 -12.30 18.72 -1.08
N ASN A 354 -13.42 19.45 -1.06
CA ASN A 354 -14.57 19.18 -0.18
C ASN A 354 -14.16 18.97 1.30
N GLU A 355 -13.34 19.86 1.84
CA GLU A 355 -12.82 19.74 3.22
C GLU A 355 -11.94 18.49 3.45
N ILE A 356 -11.59 17.73 2.42
CA ILE A 356 -10.68 16.57 2.51
C ILE A 356 -9.28 17.00 2.05
N PRO A 357 -8.23 16.83 2.89
CA PRO A 357 -6.87 17.13 2.48
C PRO A 357 -6.37 16.11 1.45
N ILE A 358 -5.76 16.60 0.37
CA ILE A 358 -5.18 15.79 -0.70
C ILE A 358 -3.66 15.75 -0.55
N PHE A 359 -3.14 14.54 -0.37
CA PHE A 359 -1.71 14.29 -0.22
C PHE A 359 -1.04 14.09 -1.58
N ILE A 360 0.28 14.28 -1.63
CA ILE A 360 1.11 14.08 -2.83
C ILE A 360 0.91 12.70 -3.47
N HIS A 361 0.59 11.70 -2.66
CA HIS A 361 0.26 10.36 -3.13
C HIS A 361 -0.60 9.66 -2.09
N MET A 362 -1.63 8.92 -2.51
CA MET A 362 -2.56 8.29 -1.57
C MET A 362 -1.89 7.26 -0.65
N THR A 363 -0.82 6.58 -1.08
CA THR A 363 -0.12 5.65 -0.17
C THR A 363 0.52 6.35 1.03
N PHE A 364 0.88 7.64 0.92
CA PHE A 364 1.29 8.44 2.09
C PHE A 364 0.10 8.67 3.01
N THR A 365 -1.08 8.97 2.46
CA THR A 365 -2.32 9.10 3.23
C THR A 365 -2.64 7.80 3.96
N GLU A 366 -2.62 6.66 3.26
CA GLU A 366 -2.90 5.35 3.86
C GLU A 366 -1.88 4.99 4.96
N ASN A 367 -0.59 5.21 4.69
CA ASN A 367 0.47 4.98 5.66
C ASN A 367 0.29 5.84 6.93
N PHE A 368 0.09 7.15 6.77
CA PHE A 368 -0.11 8.06 7.90
C PHE A 368 -1.41 7.82 8.65
N ALA A 369 -2.47 7.38 7.96
CA ALA A 369 -3.73 6.98 8.58
C ALA A 369 -3.55 5.73 9.46
N VAL A 370 -2.85 4.70 8.96
CA VAL A 370 -2.52 3.49 9.74
C VAL A 370 -1.66 3.84 10.94
N GLU A 371 -0.60 4.62 10.74
CA GLU A 371 0.26 5.10 11.81
C GLU A 371 -0.52 5.83 12.91
N TYR A 372 -1.47 6.71 12.54
CA TYR A 372 -2.31 7.42 13.49
C TYR A 372 -3.12 6.46 14.38
N ILE A 373 -3.81 5.49 13.77
CA ILE A 373 -4.62 4.52 14.51
C ILE A 373 -3.75 3.69 15.44
N CYS A 374 -2.59 3.23 14.96
CA CYS A 374 -1.65 2.46 15.77
C CYS A 374 -1.13 3.27 16.95
N ASP A 375 -0.84 4.56 16.76
CA ASP A 375 -0.41 5.46 17.83
C ASP A 375 -1.55 5.71 18.85
N CYS A 376 -2.79 5.87 18.39
CA CYS A 376 -3.95 5.94 19.28
C CYS A 376 -4.06 4.65 20.11
N LEU A 377 -3.91 3.48 19.49
CA LEU A 377 -3.99 2.20 20.19
C LEU A 377 -2.90 2.04 21.25
N LYS A 378 -1.65 2.43 20.92
CA LYS A 378 -0.49 2.28 21.81
C LYS A 378 -0.55 3.23 23.00
N ASN A 379 -1.12 4.43 22.81
CA ASN A 379 -1.13 5.48 23.83
C ASN A 379 -2.41 5.50 24.67
N GLU A 380 -3.48 4.84 24.21
CA GLU A 380 -4.76 4.83 24.92
C GLU A 380 -4.69 4.00 26.21
N ARG A 381 -5.21 4.59 27.29
CA ARG A 381 -5.27 3.96 28.62
C ARG A 381 -6.69 3.56 28.99
N ASP A 382 -7.69 4.20 28.40
CA ASP A 382 -9.08 3.84 28.58
C ASP A 382 -9.39 2.54 27.82
N ARG A 383 -9.73 1.50 28.58
CA ARG A 383 -10.08 0.19 28.02
C ARG A 383 -11.24 0.30 27.01
N GLU A 384 -12.25 1.12 27.26
CA GLU A 384 -13.40 1.24 26.35
C GLU A 384 -12.99 1.87 25.01
N MET A 385 -12.09 2.85 25.05
CA MET A 385 -11.54 3.44 23.83
C MET A 385 -10.65 2.45 23.07
N VAL A 386 -9.78 1.70 23.76
CA VAL A 386 -8.99 0.62 23.12
C VAL A 386 -9.89 -0.38 22.42
N ILE A 387 -11.01 -0.77 23.06
CA ILE A 387 -12.01 -1.65 22.46
C ILE A 387 -12.61 -1.01 21.21
N SER A 388 -13.01 0.26 21.27
CA SER A 388 -13.55 0.97 20.11
C SER A 388 -12.56 1.02 18.95
N TRP A 389 -11.28 1.24 19.21
CA TRP A 389 -10.24 1.23 18.18
C TRP A 389 -9.98 -0.16 17.62
N ILE A 390 -10.00 -1.19 18.45
CA ILE A 390 -9.90 -2.59 18.02
C ILE A 390 -11.08 -2.96 17.13
N ASP A 391 -12.30 -2.61 17.55
CA ASP A 391 -13.52 -2.81 16.77
C ASP A 391 -13.40 -2.13 15.42
N PHE A 392 -12.91 -0.89 15.41
CA PHE A 392 -12.67 -0.14 14.20
C PHE A 392 -11.61 -0.80 13.30
N ILE A 393 -10.46 -1.21 13.84
CA ILE A 393 -9.43 -1.93 13.09
C ILE A 393 -10.00 -3.20 12.47
N ILE A 394 -10.70 -4.02 13.26
CA ILE A 394 -11.33 -5.24 12.77
C ILE A 394 -12.33 -4.89 11.67
N HIS A 395 -13.16 -3.88 11.89
CA HIS A 395 -14.14 -3.45 10.90
C HIS A 395 -13.48 -2.97 9.59
N VAL A 396 -12.39 -2.21 9.67
CA VAL A 396 -11.60 -1.75 8.51
C VAL A 396 -10.92 -2.92 7.80
N ILE A 397 -10.29 -3.84 8.53
CA ILE A 397 -9.61 -5.02 7.96
C ILE A 397 -10.62 -5.97 7.32
N PHE A 398 -11.76 -6.21 7.98
CA PHE A 398 -12.61 -7.37 7.72
C PHE A 398 -13.95 -7.07 7.05
N SER A 399 -14.46 -5.84 7.10
CA SER A 399 -15.88 -5.61 6.75
C SER A 399 -16.14 -4.50 5.74
N GLU A 400 -15.23 -3.55 5.61
CA GLU A 400 -15.42 -2.41 4.73
C GLU A 400 -14.59 -2.57 3.46
N SER A 401 -15.13 -2.06 2.36
CA SER A 401 -14.49 -1.94 1.06
C SER A 401 -13.33 -0.93 1.04
N TYR A 402 -12.57 -0.81 2.14
CA TYR A 402 -11.36 0.00 2.15
C TYR A 402 -10.35 -0.56 1.16
N SER A 403 -9.40 0.30 0.80
CA SER A 403 -8.34 -0.07 -0.11
C SER A 403 -7.58 -1.30 0.39
N LEU A 404 -7.31 -2.25 -0.51
CA LEU A 404 -6.40 -3.38 -0.24
C LEU A 404 -5.04 -2.87 0.29
N SER A 405 -4.63 -1.69 -0.17
CA SER A 405 -3.44 -0.99 0.31
C SER A 405 -3.49 -0.68 1.81
N LEU A 406 -4.60 -0.17 2.34
CA LEU A 406 -4.73 0.12 3.78
C LEU A 406 -4.60 -1.15 4.64
N LYS A 407 -5.22 -2.26 4.19
CA LYS A 407 -5.06 -3.57 4.83
C LYS A 407 -3.60 -4.02 4.82
N ASN A 408 -2.94 -3.95 3.65
CA ASN A 408 -1.55 -4.34 3.51
C ASN A 408 -0.61 -3.49 4.39
N MET A 409 -0.86 -2.19 4.51
CA MET A 409 -0.11 -1.30 5.40
C MET A 409 -0.32 -1.70 6.86
N LEU A 410 -1.54 -2.03 7.28
CA LEU A 410 -1.77 -2.45 8.66
C LEU A 410 -1.13 -3.82 8.96
N ASP A 411 -1.16 -4.75 8.02
CA ASP A 411 -0.46 -6.04 8.14
C ASP A 411 1.04 -5.85 8.31
N LEU A 412 1.66 -5.04 7.44
CA LEU A 412 3.06 -4.66 7.57
C LEU A 412 3.34 -3.99 8.93
N LYS A 413 2.44 -3.13 9.40
CA LYS A 413 2.64 -2.46 10.69
C LYS A 413 2.59 -3.45 11.85
N MET A 414 1.67 -4.41 11.81
CA MET A 414 1.60 -5.48 12.81
C MET A 414 2.84 -6.38 12.77
N GLU A 415 3.42 -6.63 11.60
CA GLU A 415 4.64 -7.42 11.46
C GLU A 415 5.85 -6.78 12.15
N PHE A 416 6.03 -5.46 12.02
CA PHE A 416 7.23 -4.76 12.50
C PHE A 416 7.06 -4.02 13.85
N ASP A 417 5.85 -3.90 14.40
CA ASP A 417 5.58 -3.17 15.66
C ASP A 417 5.20 -4.14 16.79
N GLU A 418 6.21 -4.69 17.48
CA GLU A 418 6.01 -5.59 18.63
C GLU A 418 5.18 -4.94 19.74
N THR A 419 5.30 -3.62 19.92
CA THR A 419 4.51 -2.88 20.91
C THR A 419 3.03 -2.95 20.55
N LEU A 420 2.68 -2.71 19.29
CA LEU A 420 1.32 -2.85 18.78
C LEU A 420 0.78 -4.28 18.98
N ILE A 421 1.57 -5.31 18.64
CA ILE A 421 1.19 -6.72 18.90
C ILE A 421 0.88 -6.92 20.39
N SER A 422 1.76 -6.45 21.28
CA SER A 422 1.59 -6.62 22.72
C SER A 422 0.32 -5.93 23.26
N VAL A 423 -0.04 -4.76 22.71
CA VAL A 423 -1.28 -4.06 23.06
C VAL A 423 -2.48 -4.88 22.60
N LEU A 424 -2.45 -5.36 21.35
CA LEU A 424 -3.52 -6.20 20.84
C LEU A 424 -3.67 -7.46 21.71
N GLU A 425 -2.59 -8.18 22.00
CA GLU A 425 -2.55 -9.42 22.81
C GLU A 425 -3.20 -9.29 24.18
N LYS A 426 -3.04 -8.15 24.85
CA LYS A 426 -3.70 -7.85 26.13
C LYS A 426 -5.24 -7.81 26.05
N HIS A 427 -5.79 -7.64 24.85
CA HIS A 427 -7.22 -7.52 24.58
C HIS A 427 -7.75 -8.63 23.64
N ASN A 428 -7.16 -9.83 23.69
CA ASN A 428 -7.59 -11.01 22.91
C ASN A 428 -9.09 -11.33 23.05
N ASP A 429 -9.64 -11.24 24.25
CA ASP A 429 -11.05 -11.54 24.57
C ASP A 429 -12.03 -10.60 23.84
N VAL A 430 -11.74 -9.30 23.89
CA VAL A 430 -12.52 -8.29 23.18
C VAL A 430 -12.39 -8.51 21.69
N ARG A 431 -11.15 -8.64 21.18
CA ARG A 431 -10.88 -8.87 19.75
C ARG A 431 -11.66 -10.03 19.18
N PHE A 432 -11.66 -11.17 19.88
CA PHE A 432 -12.42 -12.32 19.45
C PHE A 432 -13.92 -12.00 19.38
N ASN A 433 -14.49 -11.36 20.40
CA ASN A 433 -15.91 -11.02 20.38
C ASN A 433 -16.27 -10.05 19.24
N SER A 434 -15.43 -9.06 18.98
CA SER A 434 -15.60 -8.08 17.92
C SER A 434 -15.46 -8.71 16.54
N LEU A 435 -14.45 -9.55 16.34
CA LEU A 435 -14.29 -10.35 15.14
C LEU A 435 -15.52 -11.25 14.91
N MET A 436 -15.97 -11.96 15.94
CA MET A 436 -17.15 -12.84 15.86
C MET A 436 -18.42 -12.04 15.52
N LYS A 437 -18.56 -10.83 16.06
CA LYS A 437 -19.67 -9.91 15.78
C LYS A 437 -19.61 -9.43 14.33
N GLU A 438 -18.43 -8.99 13.88
CA GLU A 438 -18.23 -8.49 12.52
C GLU A 438 -18.47 -9.59 11.48
N ILE A 439 -17.86 -10.76 11.65
CA ILE A 439 -18.10 -11.91 10.78
C ILE A 439 -19.59 -12.30 10.78
N SER A 440 -20.28 -12.23 11.92
CA SER A 440 -21.71 -12.54 12.01
C SER A 440 -22.62 -11.54 11.29
N ASN A 441 -22.24 -10.26 11.33
CA ASN A 441 -22.97 -9.12 10.76
C ASN A 441 -22.66 -8.91 9.28
N SER A 442 -21.44 -9.23 8.87
CA SER A 442 -20.96 -9.02 7.53
C SER A 442 -21.87 -9.78 6.55
N LYS A 443 -22.40 -9.07 5.56
CA LYS A 443 -23.07 -9.66 4.38
C LYS A 443 -22.07 -10.40 3.47
N PHE A 444 -20.83 -10.54 3.92
CA PHE A 444 -19.61 -10.87 3.19
C PHE A 444 -19.66 -12.19 2.42
N LEU A 445 -20.53 -13.12 2.80
CA LEU A 445 -20.43 -14.51 2.35
C LEU A 445 -21.71 -15.07 1.74
N SER A 446 -22.73 -14.25 1.49
CA SER A 446 -23.77 -14.65 0.52
C SER A 446 -23.27 -14.46 -0.92
N LEU A 447 -22.11 -15.01 -1.24
CA LEU A 447 -21.64 -15.20 -2.61
C LEU A 447 -22.45 -16.37 -3.19
N ARG A 448 -23.68 -16.08 -3.65
CA ARG A 448 -24.38 -17.03 -4.51
C ARG A 448 -23.53 -17.23 -5.77
N TYR A 449 -23.27 -18.48 -6.08
CA TYR A 449 -22.45 -19.01 -7.19
C TYR A 449 -22.86 -18.55 -8.61
N ASP A 450 -23.87 -17.68 -8.76
CA ASP A 450 -24.48 -17.36 -10.05
C ASP A 450 -23.86 -16.14 -10.75
N LYS A 451 -22.81 -15.50 -10.18
CA LYS A 451 -22.10 -14.40 -10.83
C LYS A 451 -20.61 -14.74 -11.03
N PRO A 452 -20.12 -14.81 -12.29
CA PRO A 452 -18.75 -15.21 -12.62
C PRO A 452 -17.69 -14.15 -12.27
N TYR A 453 -18.10 -12.97 -11.83
CA TYR A 453 -17.20 -11.98 -11.22
C TYR A 453 -17.18 -12.23 -9.73
N LEU A 454 -16.34 -13.18 -9.33
CA LEU A 454 -16.04 -13.47 -7.93
C LEU A 454 -15.55 -12.17 -7.28
N MET A 455 -16.36 -11.63 -6.38
CA MET A 455 -15.84 -10.79 -5.29
C MET A 455 -14.91 -11.72 -4.51
N GLU A 456 -13.63 -11.70 -4.87
CA GLU A 456 -12.60 -12.35 -4.06
C GLU A 456 -12.77 -11.81 -2.64
N CYS A 457 -12.97 -12.72 -1.70
CA CYS A 457 -13.06 -12.38 -0.30
C CYS A 457 -11.72 -11.72 0.04
N SER A 458 -11.70 -10.40 0.23
CA SER A 458 -10.47 -9.62 0.51
C SER A 458 -9.70 -10.15 1.72
N PHE A 459 -10.37 -10.95 2.56
CA PHE A 459 -9.80 -11.74 3.63
C PHE A 459 -8.65 -12.64 3.18
N PHE A 460 -8.81 -13.26 2.02
CA PHE A 460 -7.98 -14.35 1.53
C PHE A 460 -7.30 -14.02 0.21
N ASN A 461 -7.11 -12.76 -0.16
CA ASN A 461 -6.21 -12.51 -1.29
C ASN A 461 -4.80 -12.91 -0.87
N PRO A 462 -4.18 -13.91 -1.53
CA PRO A 462 -2.90 -14.44 -1.13
C PRO A 462 -1.90 -13.29 -1.07
N LEU A 463 -1.51 -12.92 0.14
CA LEU A 463 -0.23 -12.27 0.33
C LEU A 463 0.78 -13.40 0.31
N PRO A 464 1.82 -13.34 -0.52
CA PRO A 464 2.84 -14.40 -0.68
C PRO A 464 3.70 -14.64 0.59
N TYR A 465 3.32 -14.07 1.73
CA TYR A 465 3.97 -14.30 3.02
C TYR A 465 3.16 -15.28 3.88
N ASP A 466 3.68 -16.50 3.97
CA ASP A 466 3.15 -17.56 4.82
C ASP A 466 3.38 -17.31 6.33
N ASP A 467 4.20 -16.32 6.70
CA ASP A 467 4.70 -16.18 8.08
C ASP A 467 4.27 -14.93 8.89
N TYR A 468 3.67 -13.87 8.32
CA TYR A 468 3.30 -12.67 9.11
C TYR A 468 2.02 -11.90 8.68
N SER A 469 1.12 -12.49 7.88
CA SER A 469 -0.10 -11.81 7.39
C SER A 469 -1.20 -11.58 8.45
N SER A 470 -2.26 -10.80 8.14
CA SER A 470 -3.49 -10.72 8.94
C SER A 470 -4.02 -12.10 9.36
N ILE A 471 -3.77 -13.12 8.53
CA ILE A 471 -4.14 -14.52 8.77
C ILE A 471 -3.33 -15.13 9.89
N GLN A 472 -2.02 -14.88 9.96
CA GLN A 472 -1.17 -15.31 11.08
C GLN A 472 -1.63 -14.69 12.39
N TYR A 473 -1.88 -13.39 12.38
CA TYR A 473 -2.43 -12.69 13.53
C TYR A 473 -3.77 -13.29 13.96
N LEU A 474 -4.67 -13.53 13.01
CA LEU A 474 -5.93 -14.21 13.24
C LEU A 474 -5.71 -15.61 13.83
N MET A 475 -4.80 -16.39 13.28
CA MET A 475 -4.47 -17.73 13.78
C MET A 475 -3.97 -17.68 15.23
N ARG A 476 -3.10 -16.73 15.58
CA ARG A 476 -2.65 -16.52 16.97
C ARG A 476 -3.80 -16.11 17.89
N LEU A 477 -4.66 -15.20 17.44
CA LEU A 477 -5.88 -14.78 18.16
C LEU A 477 -6.82 -15.98 18.42
N LEU A 478 -7.12 -16.77 17.39
CA LEU A 478 -7.96 -17.97 17.49
C LEU A 478 -7.33 -19.01 18.44
N SER A 479 -6.02 -19.23 18.34
CA SER A 479 -5.29 -20.20 19.17
C SER A 479 -5.32 -19.84 20.66
N SER A 480 -5.22 -18.55 20.98
CA SER A 480 -5.18 -18.05 22.35
C SER A 480 -6.57 -17.83 22.97
N THR A 481 -7.59 -17.58 22.14
CA THR A 481 -8.93 -17.18 22.65
C THR A 481 -9.97 -18.29 22.59
N ILE A 482 -9.84 -19.27 21.68
CA ILE A 482 -10.79 -20.38 21.62
C ILE A 482 -10.59 -21.31 22.82
N ASN A 483 -11.70 -21.62 23.47
CA ASN A 483 -11.78 -22.54 24.59
C ASN A 483 -13.07 -23.36 24.50
N LYS A 484 -13.30 -24.24 25.49
CA LYS A 484 -14.47 -25.12 25.51
C LYS A 484 -15.80 -24.36 25.49
N ASP A 485 -15.87 -23.19 26.12
CA ASP A 485 -17.11 -22.44 26.30
C ASP A 485 -17.52 -21.70 25.01
N ASN A 486 -16.55 -21.22 24.24
CA ASN A 486 -16.82 -20.46 23.01
C ASN A 486 -16.69 -21.28 21.70
N LEU A 487 -16.16 -22.51 21.76
CA LEU A 487 -15.93 -23.36 20.57
C LEU A 487 -17.20 -23.52 19.72
N ASN A 488 -18.36 -23.79 20.32
CA ASN A 488 -19.60 -23.99 19.55
C ASN A 488 -20.01 -22.73 18.79
N LYS A 489 -19.82 -21.54 19.39
CA LYS A 489 -20.10 -20.25 18.75
C LYS A 489 -19.14 -20.04 17.57
N PHE A 490 -17.86 -20.36 17.77
CA PHE A 490 -16.84 -20.30 16.72
C PHE A 490 -17.14 -21.25 15.55
N LEU A 491 -17.41 -22.53 15.81
CA LEU A 491 -17.68 -23.51 14.75
C LEU A 491 -18.96 -23.21 13.97
N LYS A 492 -19.99 -22.67 14.64
CA LYS A 492 -21.19 -22.18 13.96
C LYS A 492 -20.85 -21.06 12.97
N MET A 493 -19.95 -20.16 13.36
CA MET A 493 -19.46 -19.10 12.48
C MET A 493 -18.63 -19.68 11.32
N VAL A 494 -17.63 -20.52 11.58
CA VAL A 494 -16.79 -21.15 10.54
C VAL A 494 -17.66 -21.79 9.46
N ASN A 495 -18.70 -22.52 9.86
CA ASN A 495 -19.64 -23.15 8.92
C ASN A 495 -20.52 -22.13 8.20
N LYS A 496 -21.08 -21.13 8.91
CA LYS A 496 -21.94 -20.08 8.31
C LYS A 496 -21.20 -19.28 7.24
N THR A 497 -19.89 -19.14 7.41
CA THR A 497 -19.03 -18.24 6.63
C THR A 497 -18.24 -18.96 5.55
N GLU A 498 -18.36 -20.29 5.46
CA GLU A 498 -17.52 -21.11 4.59
C GLU A 498 -16.02 -20.82 4.76
N MET A 499 -15.58 -20.37 5.94
CA MET A 499 -14.22 -19.87 6.19
C MET A 499 -13.14 -20.88 5.79
N LEU A 500 -13.39 -22.17 6.01
CA LEU A 500 -12.48 -23.25 5.59
C LEU A 500 -12.36 -23.34 4.07
N SER A 501 -13.48 -23.29 3.35
CA SER A 501 -13.50 -23.32 1.88
C SER A 501 -12.71 -22.16 1.29
N VAL A 502 -12.94 -20.95 1.80
CA VAL A 502 -12.27 -19.76 1.29
C VAL A 502 -10.78 -19.75 1.68
N ALA A 503 -10.42 -20.22 2.87
CA ALA A 503 -9.01 -20.38 3.26
C ALA A 503 -8.27 -21.31 2.31
N ILE A 504 -8.85 -22.46 2.00
CA ILE A 504 -8.22 -23.46 1.13
C ILE A 504 -8.14 -22.96 -0.31
N LYS A 505 -9.21 -22.36 -0.84
CA LYS A 505 -9.24 -21.82 -2.21
C LYS A 505 -8.11 -20.83 -2.47
N ASN A 506 -7.67 -20.13 -1.44
CA ASN A 506 -6.62 -19.12 -1.54
C ASN A 506 -5.28 -19.58 -0.94
N GLY A 507 -5.08 -20.88 -0.73
CA GLY A 507 -3.79 -21.45 -0.34
C GLY A 507 -3.43 -21.33 1.15
N TYR A 508 -4.33 -20.87 2.03
CA TYR A 508 -4.04 -20.74 3.47
C TYR A 508 -4.20 -22.06 4.22
N SER A 509 -3.34 -23.02 3.90
CA SER A 509 -3.34 -24.38 4.44
C SER A 509 -3.30 -24.46 5.97
N LYS A 510 -2.56 -23.54 6.61
CA LYS A 510 -2.34 -23.54 8.06
C LYS A 510 -3.63 -23.24 8.86
N LEU A 511 -4.55 -22.45 8.31
CA LEU A 511 -5.76 -22.03 9.02
C LEU A 511 -6.77 -23.19 9.22
N PRO A 512 -7.12 -23.99 8.19
CA PRO A 512 -7.89 -25.22 8.37
C PRO A 512 -7.30 -26.18 9.40
N VAL A 513 -5.98 -26.41 9.34
CA VAL A 513 -5.28 -27.28 10.31
C VAL A 513 -5.48 -26.77 11.72
N LEU A 514 -5.26 -25.47 11.95
CA LEU A 514 -5.50 -24.86 13.26
C LEU A 514 -6.95 -25.04 13.73
N ILE A 515 -7.94 -24.81 12.87
CA ILE A 515 -9.35 -24.98 13.22
C ILE A 515 -9.65 -26.42 13.63
N PHE A 516 -9.10 -27.41 12.92
CA PHE A 516 -9.25 -28.81 13.27
C PHE A 516 -8.55 -29.16 14.58
N ASP A 517 -7.35 -28.63 14.82
CA ASP A 517 -6.61 -28.82 16.06
C ASP A 517 -7.33 -28.23 17.27
N LEU A 518 -7.85 -27.00 17.16
CA LEU A 518 -8.65 -26.38 18.21
C LEU A 518 -9.93 -27.17 18.48
N THR A 519 -10.61 -27.65 17.42
CA THR A 519 -11.80 -28.49 17.56
C THR A 519 -11.47 -29.79 18.28
N ARG A 520 -10.41 -30.49 17.85
CA ARG A 520 -9.95 -31.73 18.47
C ARG A 520 -9.55 -31.55 19.93
N LYS A 521 -8.85 -30.46 20.25
CA LYS A 521 -8.38 -30.12 21.58
C LYS A 521 -9.52 -29.88 22.58
N TYR A 522 -10.57 -29.14 22.17
CA TYR A 522 -11.62 -28.71 23.09
C TYR A 522 -12.91 -29.54 23.02
N ASP A 523 -13.27 -30.12 21.87
CA ASP A 523 -14.39 -31.05 21.70
C ASP A 523 -14.24 -31.94 20.45
N ARG A 524 -13.53 -33.06 20.63
CA ARG A 524 -13.28 -34.04 19.55
C ARG A 524 -14.55 -34.52 18.86
N SER A 525 -15.70 -34.55 19.54
CA SER A 525 -16.97 -34.99 18.94
C SER A 525 -17.47 -34.07 17.82
N LYS A 526 -17.01 -32.81 17.79
CA LYS A 526 -17.37 -31.81 16.79
C LYS A 526 -16.54 -31.88 15.51
N LEU A 527 -15.41 -32.59 15.53
CA LEU A 527 -14.50 -32.66 14.39
C LEU A 527 -15.19 -33.27 13.16
N LYS A 528 -15.87 -34.41 13.33
CA LYS A 528 -16.59 -35.07 12.23
C LYS A 528 -17.66 -34.19 11.59
N PRO A 529 -18.57 -33.53 12.36
CA PRO A 529 -19.50 -32.55 11.79
C PRO A 529 -18.83 -31.41 11.01
N VAL A 530 -17.74 -30.84 11.52
CA VAL A 530 -17.00 -29.76 10.84
C VAL A 530 -16.40 -30.26 9.52
N LEU A 531 -15.77 -31.42 9.53
CA LEU A 531 -15.22 -32.05 8.33
C LEU A 531 -16.31 -32.33 7.29
N LEU A 532 -17.42 -32.95 7.70
CA LEU A 532 -18.52 -33.29 6.80
C LEU A 532 -19.18 -32.05 6.17
N ASN A 533 -19.37 -30.99 6.96
CA ASN A 533 -19.96 -29.74 6.45
C ASN A 533 -19.08 -29.03 5.42
N ASN A 534 -17.77 -29.28 5.43
CA ASN A 534 -16.81 -28.62 4.54
C ASN A 534 -16.15 -29.58 3.53
N PHE A 535 -16.58 -30.85 3.52
CA PHE A 535 -15.94 -31.92 2.74
C PHE A 535 -15.96 -31.66 1.23
N SER A 536 -17.06 -31.13 0.70
CA SER A 536 -17.19 -30.81 -0.73
C SER A 536 -16.20 -29.74 -1.20
N CYS A 537 -15.75 -28.87 -0.29
CA CYS A 537 -14.76 -27.83 -0.58
C CYS A 537 -13.34 -28.39 -0.44
N LEU A 538 -13.10 -29.22 0.57
CA LEU A 538 -11.85 -29.96 0.77
C LEU A 538 -11.56 -30.89 -0.42
N SER A 539 -12.56 -31.62 -0.93
CA SER A 539 -12.35 -32.55 -2.04
C SER A 539 -12.06 -31.85 -3.38
N ARG A 540 -12.65 -30.67 -3.63
CA ARG A 540 -12.41 -29.89 -4.86
C ARG A 540 -11.02 -29.24 -4.90
N SER A 541 -10.47 -28.90 -3.75
CA SER A 541 -9.17 -28.24 -3.63
C SER A 541 -8.00 -29.19 -3.66
N MET A 542 -8.19 -30.46 -3.27
CA MET A 542 -7.18 -31.52 -3.37
C MET A 542 -6.73 -31.84 -4.82
N ASN A 543 -7.43 -31.33 -5.83
CA ASN A 543 -7.03 -31.42 -7.24
C ASN A 543 -6.04 -30.32 -7.68
N TYR A 544 -5.70 -29.37 -6.81
CA TYR A 544 -4.65 -28.37 -7.07
C TYR A 544 -3.34 -28.87 -6.46
N ASP A 545 -2.37 -29.19 -7.32
CA ASP A 545 -1.06 -29.74 -6.98
C ASP A 545 -0.33 -28.91 -5.90
N GLU A 546 0.39 -29.61 -5.01
CA GLU A 546 1.38 -29.14 -4.01
C GLU A 546 0.95 -28.83 -2.56
N MET A 547 -0.32 -28.84 -2.17
CA MET A 547 -0.62 -28.81 -0.72
C MET A 547 -0.20 -30.13 -0.07
N ARG A 548 0.27 -30.08 1.19
CA ARG A 548 0.45 -31.21 2.11
C ARG A 548 -0.86 -31.99 2.30
N SER A 549 -1.28 -32.68 1.25
CA SER A 549 -2.44 -33.56 1.18
C SER A 549 -2.41 -34.52 2.35
N ASP A 550 -1.22 -34.98 2.73
CA ASP A 550 -1.01 -35.96 3.78
C ASP A 550 -1.45 -35.48 5.16
N GLU A 551 -1.26 -34.20 5.54
CA GLU A 551 -1.71 -33.70 6.84
C GLU A 551 -3.23 -33.58 6.91
N ILE A 552 -3.85 -33.03 5.85
CA ILE A 552 -5.32 -32.89 5.77
C ILE A 552 -5.99 -34.25 5.59
N LEU A 553 -5.44 -35.13 4.75
CA LEU A 553 -5.92 -36.50 4.54
C LEU A 553 -5.75 -37.33 5.81
N LYS A 554 -4.64 -37.18 6.54
CA LYS A 554 -4.45 -37.83 7.85
C LYS A 554 -5.47 -37.33 8.85
N LEU A 555 -5.73 -36.02 8.91
CA LEU A 555 -6.78 -35.45 9.78
C LEU A 555 -8.18 -35.94 9.39
N ILE A 556 -8.49 -36.06 8.09
CA ILE A 556 -9.75 -36.63 7.58
C ILE A 556 -9.84 -38.12 7.94
N HIS A 557 -8.78 -38.89 7.71
CA HIS A 557 -8.71 -40.32 7.99
C HIS A 557 -8.85 -40.61 9.49
N ASP A 558 -8.12 -39.90 10.34
CA ASP A 558 -8.19 -40.01 11.80
C ASP A 558 -9.58 -39.60 12.31
N GLY A 559 -10.17 -38.53 11.74
CA GLY A 559 -11.53 -38.09 12.08
C GLY A 559 -12.65 -39.05 11.63
N LEU A 560 -12.47 -39.75 10.51
CA LEU A 560 -13.45 -40.69 9.97
C LEU A 560 -13.33 -42.11 10.55
N SER A 561 -12.11 -42.56 10.86
CA SER A 561 -11.84 -43.92 11.36
C SER A 561 -12.33 -44.14 12.79
N GLU A 562 -12.32 -43.11 13.64
CA GLU A 562 -12.69 -43.24 15.06
C GLU A 562 -14.19 -43.20 15.36
N GLY A 563 -15.02 -42.82 14.38
CA GLY A 563 -16.48 -42.85 14.50
C GLY A 563 -17.12 -44.17 14.07
N CYS A 564 -16.32 -45.14 13.61
CA CYS A 564 -16.79 -46.43 13.10
C CYS A 564 -16.60 -47.52 14.16
N SER A 565 -17.57 -47.69 15.05
CA SER A 565 -17.70 -48.94 15.81
C SER A 565 -18.15 -50.06 14.86
N SER A 566 -17.17 -50.82 14.36
CA SER A 566 -17.21 -52.22 13.90
C SER A 566 -18.38 -52.78 13.05
N ARG A 567 -19.36 -52.03 12.52
CA ARG A 567 -20.46 -52.62 11.74
C ARG A 567 -21.00 -51.91 10.51
N THR A 568 -20.33 -50.89 9.97
CA THR A 568 -20.72 -50.37 8.65
C THR A 568 -19.49 -49.94 7.85
N ARG A 569 -18.96 -50.86 7.03
CA ARG A 569 -18.03 -50.51 5.95
C ARG A 569 -18.80 -49.67 4.93
N LEU A 570 -18.70 -48.35 5.05
CA LEU A 570 -18.96 -47.46 3.93
C LEU A 570 -17.82 -47.68 2.93
N SER A 571 -18.14 -48.33 1.80
CA SER A 571 -17.28 -48.37 0.63
C SER A 571 -17.26 -46.98 -0.01
N CYS A 572 -16.44 -46.09 0.53
CA CYS A 572 -15.96 -44.92 -0.21
C CYS A 572 -14.63 -45.32 -0.85
N ASN A 573 -14.68 -45.67 -2.13
CA ASN A 573 -13.48 -45.64 -2.97
C ASN A 573 -13.11 -44.16 -3.14
N ILE A 574 -12.08 -43.73 -2.43
CA ILE A 574 -11.34 -42.51 -2.75
C ILE A 574 -10.30 -42.95 -3.78
N SER A 575 -10.56 -42.61 -5.04
CA SER A 575 -9.59 -42.60 -6.14
C SER A 575 -9.20 -41.16 -6.43
#